data_AF-A0A1F1KEZ1-F1
#
_entry.id   AF-A0A1F1KEZ1-F1
#
_cell.length_a   1.000
_cell.length_b   1.000
_cell.length_c   1.000
_cell.angle_alpha   90.00
_cell.angle_beta   90.00
_cell.angle_gamma   90.00
#
_symmetry.space_group_name_H-M   'P 1'
#
loop_
_entity.id
_entity.type
_entity.pdbx_description
1 polymer ?
#
loop_
_entity_poly.entity_id
_entity_poly.type
_entity_poly.pdbx_seq_one_letter_code
_entity_poly.pdbx_strand_id
1 'polypeptide(L)' 'MPTFEVEGHRIGGVLSHRDFLSWYPHSGTTLTTLADGLGDRSRTKSALHFTVEDPLPEELFERLLATRRAEWH' A
#
# COMPACT_ATOMS: atom_id res chain seq x y z
N MET A 1 9.27 -10.94 -1.80
CA MET A 1 8.44 -9.93 -1.13
C MET A 1 7.50 -10.66 -0.18
N PRO A 2 7.59 -10.46 1.15
CA PRO A 2 6.53 -10.90 2.06
C PRO A 2 5.18 -10.31 1.65
N THR A 3 4.16 -11.17 1.57
CA THR A 3 2.80 -10.80 1.15
C THR A 3 1.81 -11.31 2.19
N PHE A 4 0.87 -10.45 2.54
CA PHE A 4 -0.23 -10.73 3.46
C PHE A 4 -1.47 -11.15 2.68
N GLU A 5 -2.18 -12.12 3.24
CA GLU A 5 -3.41 -12.67 2.68
C GLU A 5 -4.48 -12.73 3.77
N VAL A 6 -5.72 -12.46 3.38
CA VAL A 6 -6.91 -12.57 4.23
C VAL A 6 -7.96 -13.32 3.42
N GLU A 7 -8.46 -14.44 3.95
CA GLU A 7 -9.53 -15.23 3.33
C GLU A 7 -9.22 -15.62 1.87
N GLY A 8 -7.98 -16.03 1.56
CA GLY A 8 -7.59 -16.40 0.18
C GLY A 8 -7.20 -15.22 -0.72
N HIS A 9 -7.35 -13.97 -0.24
CA HIS A 9 -7.13 -12.77 -1.03
C HIS A 9 -5.89 -12.00 -0.57
N ARG A 10 -4.98 -11.71 -1.50
CA ARG A 10 -3.79 -10.90 -1.25
C ARG A 10 -4.21 -9.46 -0.93
N ILE A 11 -3.92 -9.01 0.29
CA ILE A 11 -4.22 -7.66 0.76
C ILE A 11 -3.05 -6.69 0.53
N GLY A 12 -1.82 -7.20 0.45
CA GLY A 12 -0.66 -6.40 0.08
C GLY A 12 0.66 -7.04 0.47
N GLY A 13 1.77 -6.40 0.12
CA GLY A 13 3.11 -6.88 0.46
C GLY A 13 4.12 -5.75 0.65
N VAL A 14 5.22 -6.07 1.34
CA VAL A 14 6.30 -5.10 1.61
C VAL A 14 7.58 -5.56 0.95
N LEU A 15 8.22 -4.68 0.17
CA LEU A 15 9.55 -4.91 -0.39
C LEU A 15 10.55 -3.92 0.21
N SER A 16 11.74 -4.41 0.55
CA SER A 16 12.87 -3.56 0.91
C SER A 16 13.69 -3.18 -0.32
N HIS A 17 13.99 -1.91 -0.44
CA HIS A 17 14.99 -1.37 -1.36
C HIS A 17 16.20 -0.89 -0.56
N ARG A 18 17.19 -0.31 -1.24
CA ARG A 18 18.40 0.24 -0.60
C ARG A 18 18.06 1.33 0.42
N ASP A 19 17.19 2.26 0.04
CA ASP A 19 16.96 3.51 0.79
C ASP A 19 15.54 3.64 1.35
N PHE A 20 14.62 2.74 0.98
CA PHE A 20 13.21 2.81 1.36
C PHE A 20 12.53 1.44 1.36
N LEU A 21 11.34 1.41 1.92
CA LEU A 21 10.39 0.30 1.87
C LEU A 21 9.24 0.67 0.93
N SER A 22 8.62 -0.35 0.34
CA SER A 22 7.51 -0.18 -0.58
C SER A 22 6.33 -1.04 -0.15
N TRP A 23 5.16 -0.43 0.02
CA TRP A 23 3.88 -1.14 0.16
C TRP A 23 3.23 -1.37 -1.20
N TYR A 24 2.93 -2.62 -1.51
CA TYR A 24 2.26 -3.03 -2.74
C TYR A 24 0.86 -3.55 -2.42
N PRO A 25 -0.23 -2.83 -2.75
CA PRO A 25 -1.59 -3.33 -2.55
C PRO A 25 -1.97 -4.48 -3.52
N HIS A 26 -1.09 -4.83 -4.47
CA HIS A 26 -1.37 -5.81 -5.53
C HIS A 26 -2.63 -5.52 -6.33
N SER A 27 -2.88 -4.23 -6.56
CA SER A 27 -4.03 -3.71 -7.29
C SER A 27 -3.57 -2.61 -8.25
N GLY A 28 -4.19 -2.55 -9.42
CA GLY A 28 -3.97 -1.48 -10.40
C GLY A 28 -4.72 -0.18 -10.07
N THR A 29 -5.61 -0.21 -9.07
CA THR A 29 -6.57 0.87 -8.78
C THR A 29 -6.45 1.43 -7.37
N THR A 30 -6.04 0.64 -6.36
CA THR A 30 -6.07 1.07 -4.96
C THR A 30 -5.38 2.41 -4.69
N LEU A 31 -4.15 2.61 -5.20
CA LEU A 31 -3.43 3.89 -5.01
C LEU A 31 -4.03 5.04 -5.81
N THR A 32 -4.68 4.75 -6.94
CA THR A 32 -5.38 5.75 -7.74
C THR A 32 -6.65 6.21 -7.02
N THR A 33 -7.42 5.27 -6.45
CA THR A 33 -8.63 5.56 -5.67
C THR A 33 -8.32 6.44 -4.44
N LEU A 34 -7.14 6.27 -3.84
CA LEU A 34 -6.70 7.02 -2.67
C LEU A 34 -5.79 8.21 -3.00
N ALA A 35 -5.67 8.60 -4.27
CA ALA A 35 -4.66 9.57 -4.71
C ALA A 35 -4.66 10.88 -3.90
N ASP A 36 -5.85 11.41 -3.57
CA ASP A 36 -6.02 12.65 -2.80
C ASP A 36 -5.60 12.50 -1.33
N GLY A 37 -5.75 11.29 -0.76
CA GLY A 37 -5.38 10.99 0.62
C GLY A 37 -3.91 10.61 0.81
N LEU A 38 -3.15 10.44 -0.29
CA LEU A 38 -1.73 10.07 -0.24
C LEU A 38 -0.79 11.27 -0.11
N GLY A 39 -1.28 12.49 -0.31
CA GLY A 39 -0.46 13.70 -0.30
C GLY A 39 0.74 13.62 -1.26
N ASP A 40 1.85 14.23 -0.86
CA ASP A 40 3.10 14.28 -1.63
C ASP A 40 3.99 13.03 -1.47
N ARG A 41 3.46 11.94 -0.91
CA ARG A 41 4.22 10.71 -0.68
C ARG A 41 4.72 10.12 -2.01
N SER A 42 6.00 9.76 -2.02
CA SER A 42 6.65 9.10 -3.16
C SER A 42 5.97 7.77 -3.48
N ARG A 43 5.63 7.55 -4.75
CA ARG A 43 4.94 6.35 -5.19
C ARG A 43 5.19 6.05 -6.67
N THR A 44 4.99 4.80 -7.03
CA THR A 44 4.73 4.40 -8.41
C THR A 44 3.23 4.15 -8.60
N LYS A 45 2.81 3.74 -9.80
CA LYS A 45 1.42 3.31 -10.03
C LYS A 45 1.00 2.15 -9.11
N SER A 46 1.94 1.29 -8.70
CA SER A 46 1.64 0.04 -8.00
C SER A 46 2.24 -0.06 -6.59
N ALA A 47 2.99 0.94 -6.14
CA ALA A 47 3.68 0.91 -4.85
C ALA A 47 3.73 2.28 -4.18
N LEU A 48 3.52 2.32 -2.87
CA LEU A 48 3.70 3.49 -2.03
C LEU A 48 5.03 3.36 -1.27
N HIS A 49 5.91 4.35 -1.39
CA HIS A 49 7.20 4.34 -0.72
C HIS A 49 7.13 4.99 0.67
N PHE A 50 7.90 4.46 1.61
CA PHE A 50 8.06 4.98 2.97
C PHE A 50 9.43 4.60 3.53
N THR A 51 9.87 5.23 4.62
CA THR A 51 11.10 4.84 5.34
C THR A 51 10.77 4.43 6.77
N VAL A 52 11.76 3.97 7.52
CA VAL A 52 11.57 3.65 8.94
C VAL A 52 11.40 4.94 9.76
N GLU A 53 12.03 6.02 9.32
CA GLU A 53 11.97 7.36 9.93
C GLU A 53 10.66 8.10 9.63
N ASP A 54 10.08 7.88 8.43
CA ASP A 54 8.73 8.34 8.05
C ASP A 54 7.88 7.15 7.62
N PRO A 55 7.35 6.37 8.59
CA PRO A 55 6.49 5.24 8.31
C PRO A 55 5.13 5.68 7.78
N LEU A 56 4.36 4.72 7.24
CA LEU A 56 2.96 4.98 6.90
C LEU A 56 2.16 5.27 8.19
N PRO A 57 1.44 6.40 8.27
CA PRO A 57 0.50 6.65 9.36
C PRO A 57 -0.55 5.54 9.42
N GLU A 58 -0.94 5.16 10.64
CA GLU A 58 -1.90 4.07 10.87
C GLU A 58 -3.21 4.30 10.11
N GLU A 59 -3.76 5.51 10.17
CA GLU A 59 -5.01 5.84 9.49
C GLU A 59 -4.91 5.76 7.97
N LEU A 60 -3.74 6.07 7.41
CA LEU A 60 -3.49 5.89 5.97
C LEU A 60 -3.38 4.40 5.63
N PHE A 61 -2.70 3.63 6.46
CA PHE A 61 -2.54 2.20 6.25
C PHE A 61 -3.88 1.46 6.32
N GLU A 62 -4.73 1.79 7.29
CA GLU A 62 -6.09 1.27 7.38
C GLU A 62 -6.92 1.57 6.13
N ARG A 63 -6.82 2.79 5.60
CA ARG A 63 -7.50 3.17 4.34
C ARG A 63 -7.01 2.33 3.16
N LEU A 64 -5.69 2.11 3.05
CA LEU A 64 -5.13 1.25 2.01
C LEU A 64 -5.70 -0.17 2.08
N LEU A 65 -5.77 -0.75 3.28
CA LEU A 65 -6.33 -2.08 3.48
C LEU A 65 -7.83 -2.13 3.19
N ALA A 66 -8.60 -1.15 3.69
CA ALA A 66 -10.04 -1.07 3.47
C ALA A 66 -10.39 -0.92 1.98
N THR A 67 -9.71 -0.02 1.27
CA THR A 67 -9.88 0.15 -0.18
C THR A 67 -9.52 -1.13 -0.93
N ARG A 68 -8.39 -1.77 -0.59
CA ARG A 68 -8.00 -3.03 -1.25
C ARG A 68 -9.02 -4.15 -1.01
N ARG A 69 -9.56 -4.25 0.20
CA ARG A 69 -10.59 -5.24 0.56
C ARG A 69 -11.90 -5.00 -0.20
N ALA A 70 -12.29 -3.74 -0.41
CA ALA A 70 -13.49 -3.39 -1.17
C ALA A 70 -13.42 -3.77 -2.67
N GLU A 71 -12.23 -4.08 -3.20
CA GLU A 71 -12.02 -4.54 -4.57
C GLU A 71 -12.20 -6.06 -4.74
N TRP A 72 -12.49 -6.82 -3.68
CA TRP A 72 -12.78 -8.26 -3.80
C TRP A 72 -14.20 -8.46 -4.34
N HIS A 73 -14.34 -9.36 -5.31
CA HIS A 73 -15.61 -9.73 -5.95
C HIS A 73 -16.00 -11.14 -5.53
#